data_AF-A0A1G0CKB4-F1
#
_entry.id   AF-A0A1G0CKB4-F1
#
_cell.length_a   1.000
_cell.length_b   1.000
_cell.length_c   1.000
_cell.angle_alpha   90.00
_cell.angle_beta   90.00
_cell.angle_gamma   90.00
#
_symmetry.space_group_name_H-M   'P 1'
#
loop_
_entity.id
_entity.type
_entity.pdbx_description
1 polymer ?
#
loop_
_entity_poly.entity_id
_entity_poly.type
_entity_poly.pdbx_seq_one_letter_code
_entity_poly.pdbx_strand_id
1 'polypeptide(L)'
;MDALSESEEAIYIANAGMVLVTPYLPQLFRMLELTDGAKFKGECAAERAIHLLQFMVNESCDSPEFLLSLNKLLCGVPAGLPIVWEIELLQREREVIEGMLTAIIQNWTILGNTSVQGLRESFLQRSGRLQLKEDSWHLKVEPKGIDVLLDRLPWSFALIKHPWMARPIHVEWR
;
A
#
# COMPACT_ATOMS: atom_id res chain seq x y z
N MET A 1 -37.68 10.97 -3.44
CA MET A 1 -37.18 10.86 -2.05
C MET A 1 -36.37 9.59 -2.03
N ASP A 2 -35.15 9.69 -2.54
CA ASP A 2 -34.26 8.54 -2.65
C ASP A 2 -33.31 8.60 -1.46
N ALA A 3 -33.34 7.54 -0.68
CA ALA A 3 -32.62 7.39 0.57
C ALA A 3 -31.11 7.46 0.33
N LEU A 4 -30.52 8.61 0.66
CA LEU A 4 -29.10 8.72 1.01
C LEU A 4 -28.94 8.16 2.43
N SER A 5 -28.83 6.84 2.55
CA SER A 5 -28.47 6.12 3.76
C SER A 5 -27.31 5.19 3.39
N GLU A 6 -26.13 5.18 4.00
CA GLU A 6 -25.58 5.79 5.21
C GLU A 6 -24.21 6.37 4.86
N SER A 7 -23.82 7.49 5.45
CA SER A 7 -22.47 8.04 5.25
C SER A 7 -21.45 7.17 5.99
N GLU A 8 -20.98 6.08 5.37
CA GLU A 8 -19.76 5.43 5.82
C GLU A 8 -18.60 6.41 5.63
N GLU A 9 -18.03 6.84 6.76
CA GLU A 9 -16.99 7.87 6.81
C GLU A 9 -15.85 7.54 5.85
N ALA A 10 -15.53 8.52 5.01
CA ALA A 10 -14.48 8.39 4.01
C ALA A 10 -13.14 8.84 4.60
N ILE A 11 -12.12 8.00 4.44
CA ILE A 11 -10.75 8.33 4.79
C ILE A 11 -10.01 8.74 3.52
N TYR A 12 -9.55 9.99 3.48
CA TYR A 12 -8.74 10.50 2.38
C TYR A 12 -7.27 10.21 2.62
N ILE A 13 -6.59 9.70 1.59
CA ILE A 13 -5.18 9.30 1.64
C ILE A 13 -4.42 9.83 0.43
N ALA A 14 -3.10 9.94 0.54
CA ALA A 14 -2.21 10.42 -0.53
C ALA A 14 -1.29 9.33 -1.12
N ASN A 15 -1.38 8.11 -0.59
CA ASN A 15 -0.56 6.96 -0.98
C ASN A 15 -1.40 5.81 -1.56
N ALA A 16 -2.56 6.12 -2.15
CA ALA A 16 -3.48 5.12 -2.71
C ALA A 16 -2.83 4.23 -3.77
N GLY A 17 -1.79 4.75 -4.43
CA GLY A 17 -1.01 4.05 -5.44
C GLY A 17 -0.21 2.84 -4.93
N MET A 18 -0.01 2.76 -3.62
CA MET A 18 0.66 1.62 -2.97
C MET A 18 -0.01 0.27 -3.27
N VAL A 19 -1.28 0.25 -3.69
CA VAL A 19 -1.95 -0.97 -4.17
C VAL A 19 -1.22 -1.68 -5.30
N LEU A 20 -0.44 -0.97 -6.11
CA LEU A 20 0.31 -1.54 -7.23
C LEU A 20 1.45 -2.47 -6.79
N VAL A 21 2.01 -2.24 -5.60
CA VAL A 21 3.12 -3.05 -5.06
C VAL A 21 2.63 -4.27 -4.26
N THR A 22 1.33 -4.38 -4.04
CA THR A 22 0.75 -5.38 -3.12
C THR A 22 1.10 -6.84 -3.44
N PRO A 23 1.19 -7.28 -4.71
CA PRO A 23 1.57 -8.66 -5.00
C PRO A 23 2.97 -9.03 -4.47
N TYR A 24 3.83 -8.04 -4.25
CA TYR A 24 5.21 -8.25 -3.81
C TYR A 24 5.35 -8.27 -2.28
N LEU A 25 4.35 -7.80 -1.53
CA LEU A 25 4.42 -7.67 -0.07
C LEU A 25 4.67 -8.99 0.68
N PRO A 26 4.05 -10.13 0.31
CA PRO A 26 4.37 -11.39 0.97
C PRO A 26 5.83 -11.80 0.83
N GLN A 27 6.45 -11.51 -0.30
CA GLN A 27 7.88 -11.79 -0.47
C GLN A 27 8.74 -10.76 0.26
N LEU A 28 8.37 -9.47 0.22
CA LEU A 28 9.05 -8.40 0.96
C LEU A 28 9.15 -8.74 2.44
N PHE A 29 8.00 -8.98 3.08
CA PHE A 29 7.92 -9.21 4.52
C PHE A 29 8.60 -10.51 4.94
N ARG A 30 8.70 -11.50 4.04
CA ARG A 30 9.50 -12.71 4.27
C ARG A 30 10.99 -12.41 4.25
N MET A 31 11.46 -11.66 3.25
CA MET A 31 12.88 -11.27 3.12
C MET A 31 13.36 -10.38 4.27
N LEU A 32 12.45 -9.58 4.82
CA LEU A 32 12.67 -8.74 6.01
C LEU A 32 12.40 -9.47 7.33
N GLU A 33 12.06 -10.76 7.27
CA GLU A 33 11.82 -11.62 8.45
C GLU A 33 10.69 -11.11 9.37
N LEU A 34 9.75 -10.33 8.84
CA LEU A 34 8.59 -9.78 9.58
C LEU A 34 7.44 -10.79 9.68
N THR A 35 7.42 -11.78 8.79
CA THR A 35 6.40 -12.83 8.74
C THR A 35 6.99 -14.22 8.99
N ASP A 36 6.17 -15.09 9.56
CA ASP A 36 6.39 -16.52 9.62
C ASP A 36 5.21 -17.23 8.92
N GLY A 37 5.50 -17.85 7.78
CA GLY A 37 4.48 -18.38 6.87
C GLY A 37 3.49 -17.31 6.40
N ALA A 38 2.23 -17.44 6.84
CA ALA A 38 1.12 -16.60 6.42
C ALA A 38 0.74 -15.51 7.45
N LYS A 39 1.55 -15.29 8.50
CA LYS A 39 1.26 -14.35 9.60
C LYS A 39 2.47 -13.48 9.92
N PHE A 40 2.22 -12.28 10.45
CA PHE A 40 3.28 -11.47 11.07
C PHE A 40 3.79 -12.12 12.36
N LYS A 41 5.07 -11.90 12.69
CA LYS A 41 5.72 -12.38 13.93
C LYS A 41 5.31 -11.60 15.19
N GLY A 42 4.11 -11.02 15.20
CA GLY A 42 3.59 -10.18 16.27
C GLY A 42 3.31 -8.74 15.84
N GLU A 43 2.74 -7.97 16.76
CA GLU A 43 2.26 -6.60 16.54
C GLU A 43 3.41 -5.66 16.13
N CYS A 44 4.55 -5.73 16.82
CA CYS A 44 5.72 -4.92 16.47
C CYS A 44 6.22 -5.15 15.02
N ALA A 45 6.10 -6.37 14.50
CA ALA A 45 6.49 -6.67 13.12
C ALA A 45 5.49 -6.08 12.10
N ALA A 46 4.20 -6.11 12.43
CA ALA A 46 3.16 -5.48 11.60
C ALA A 46 3.26 -3.94 11.63
N GLU A 47 3.52 -3.35 12.80
CA GLU A 47 3.78 -1.91 12.94
C GLU A 47 5.02 -1.47 12.18
N ARG A 48 6.11 -2.24 12.26
CA ARG A 48 7.31 -1.97 11.46
C ARG A 48 7.01 -2.05 9.97
N ALA A 49 6.25 -3.06 9.53
CA ALA A 49 5.83 -3.18 8.14
C ALA A 49 5.03 -1.96 7.65
N ILE A 50 4.15 -1.38 8.49
CA ILE A 50 3.39 -0.17 8.16
C ILE A 50 4.30 1.00 7.76
N HIS A 51 5.35 1.24 8.55
CA HIS A 51 6.32 2.30 8.28
C HIS A 51 7.21 1.99 7.08
N LEU A 52 7.61 0.73 6.90
CA LEU A 52 8.39 0.31 5.73
C LEU A 52 7.60 0.43 4.42
N LEU A 53 6.29 0.16 4.45
CA LEU A 53 5.40 0.45 3.34
C LEU A 53 5.35 1.95 3.01
N GLN A 54 5.41 2.82 4.03
CA GLN A 54 5.45 4.26 3.80
C GLN A 54 6.77 4.70 3.19
N PHE A 55 7.90 4.17 3.70
CA PHE A 55 9.22 4.38 3.12
C PHE A 55 9.26 4.00 1.64
N MET A 56 8.60 2.91 1.26
CA MET A 56 8.47 2.51 -0.15
C MET A 56 7.80 3.60 -1.01
N VAL A 57 6.82 4.33 -0.47
CA VAL A 57 6.07 5.37 -1.18
C VAL A 57 6.81 6.71 -1.26
N ASN A 58 7.43 7.15 -0.16
CA ASN A 58 7.94 8.53 -0.05
C ASN A 58 9.26 8.68 0.74
N GLU A 59 9.96 7.59 1.03
CA GLU A 59 11.22 7.58 1.78
C GLU A 59 11.14 8.09 3.24
N SER A 60 9.93 8.27 3.79
CA SER A 60 9.70 8.67 5.19
C SER A 60 9.34 7.47 6.07
N CYS A 61 9.85 7.47 7.30
CA CYS A 61 9.54 6.51 8.36
C CYS A 61 8.89 7.16 9.59
N ASP A 62 8.49 8.43 9.48
CA ASP A 62 7.96 9.32 10.52
C ASP A 62 6.66 10.01 10.05
N SER A 63 6.04 9.48 9.00
CA SER A 63 4.82 10.06 8.43
C SER A 63 3.70 10.06 9.47
N PRO A 64 2.93 11.17 9.58
CA PRO A 64 1.80 11.24 10.50
C PRO A 64 0.84 10.06 10.37
N GLU A 65 0.44 9.47 11.49
CA GLU A 65 -0.35 8.23 11.54
C GLU A 65 -1.64 8.29 10.71
N PHE A 66 -2.31 9.44 10.64
CA PHE A 66 -3.54 9.62 9.87
C PHE A 66 -3.34 9.38 8.36
N LEU A 67 -2.12 9.54 7.86
CA LEU A 67 -1.75 9.23 6.47
C LEU A 67 -1.49 7.73 6.23
N LEU A 68 -1.37 6.93 7.28
CA LEU A 68 -0.96 5.52 7.23
C LEU A 68 -2.14 4.54 7.22
N SER A 69 -3.36 5.04 6.99
CA SER A 69 -4.58 4.22 7.02
C SER A 69 -4.52 3.04 6.05
N LEU A 70 -4.07 3.25 4.79
CA LEU A 70 -3.92 2.15 3.82
C LEU A 70 -2.84 1.15 4.26
N ASN A 71 -1.72 1.65 4.78
CA ASN A 71 -0.60 0.83 5.27
C ASN A 71 -1.07 -0.13 6.36
N LYS A 72 -1.84 0.38 7.34
CA LYS A 72 -2.42 -0.42 8.42
C LYS A 72 -3.29 -1.54 7.85
N LEU A 73 -4.20 -1.21 6.94
CA LEU A 73 -5.09 -2.21 6.32
C LEU A 73 -4.30 -3.30 5.58
N LEU A 74 -3.27 -2.93 4.81
CA LEU A 74 -2.41 -3.88 4.08
C LEU A 74 -1.59 -4.78 5.03
N CYS A 75 -1.25 -4.29 6.22
CA CYS A 75 -0.59 -5.06 7.27
C CYS A 75 -1.58 -5.81 8.20
N GLY A 76 -2.88 -5.74 7.94
CA GLY A 76 -3.91 -6.40 8.78
C GLY A 76 -4.17 -5.71 10.12
N VAL A 77 -3.69 -4.48 10.29
CA VAL A 77 -3.89 -3.66 11.48
C VAL A 77 -5.14 -2.78 11.28
N PRO A 78 -6.06 -2.69 12.26
CA PRO A 78 -7.20 -1.78 12.17
C PRO A 78 -6.74 -0.32 11.99
N ALA A 79 -7.40 0.42 11.09
CA ALA A 79 -7.00 1.80 10.77
C ALA A 79 -6.97 2.74 12.00
N GLY A 80 -7.87 2.53 12.97
CA GLY A 80 -7.95 3.30 14.21
C GLY A 80 -7.08 2.82 15.37
N LEU A 81 -6.29 1.74 15.20
CA LEU A 81 -5.37 1.28 16.25
C LEU A 81 -4.11 2.17 16.26
N PRO A 82 -3.75 2.81 17.38
CA PRO A 82 -2.50 3.56 17.49
C PRO A 82 -1.28 2.70 17.21
N ILE A 83 -0.23 3.28 16.64
CA ILE A 83 1.05 2.60 16.37
C ILE A 83 2.21 3.48 16.84
N VAL A 84 3.42 2.93 16.88
CA VAL A 84 4.64 3.74 17.12
C VAL A 84 4.74 4.88 16.10
N TRP A 85 5.21 6.04 16.56
CA TRP A 85 5.24 7.27 15.75
C TRP A 85 6.23 7.17 14.58
N GLU A 86 7.38 6.55 14.80
CA GLU A 86 8.42 6.39 13.79
C GLU A 86 9.19 5.09 14.00
N ILE A 87 10.00 4.72 13.01
CA ILE A 87 11.04 3.71 13.15
C ILE A 87 12.37 4.23 12.63
N GLU A 88 13.46 3.73 13.21
CA GLU A 88 14.77 3.82 12.57
C GLU A 88 14.85 2.80 11.43
N LEU A 89 15.06 3.29 10.21
CA LEU A 89 15.22 2.46 9.01
C LEU A 89 16.61 1.80 9.00
N LEU A 90 16.63 0.47 8.91
CA LEU A 90 17.88 -0.26 8.79
C LEU A 90 18.39 -0.26 7.35
N GLN A 91 19.71 -0.27 7.18
CA GLN A 91 20.33 -0.31 5.84
C GLN A 91 19.86 -1.51 5.00
N ARG A 92 19.73 -2.70 5.61
CA ARG A 92 19.18 -3.90 4.97
C ARG A 92 17.75 -3.68 4.45
N GLU A 93 16.92 -2.97 5.21
CA GLU A 93 15.52 -2.74 4.83
C GLU A 93 15.42 -1.80 3.64
N ARG A 94 16.21 -0.71 3.66
CA ARG A 94 16.37 0.19 2.52
C ARG A 94 16.75 -0.58 1.27
N GLU A 95 17.82 -1.38 1.32
CA GLU A 95 18.32 -2.14 0.17
C GLU A 95 17.27 -3.10 -0.41
N VAL A 96 16.56 -3.82 0.46
CA VAL A 96 15.51 -4.75 0.03
C VAL A 96 14.32 -4.02 -0.61
N ILE A 97 13.89 -2.88 -0.04
CA ILE A 97 12.78 -2.09 -0.57
C ILE A 97 13.14 -1.43 -1.91
N GLU A 98 14.32 -0.81 -2.00
CA GLU A 98 14.82 -0.19 -3.24
C GLU A 98 15.03 -1.23 -4.35
N GLY A 99 15.54 -2.42 -4.00
CA GLY A 99 15.67 -3.55 -4.92
C GLY A 99 14.32 -4.05 -5.42
N MET A 100 13.31 -4.10 -4.54
CA MET A 100 11.94 -4.47 -4.92
C MET A 100 11.31 -3.45 -5.87
N LEU A 101 11.45 -2.15 -5.60
CA LEU A 101 10.94 -1.10 -6.49
C LEU A 101 11.61 -1.16 -7.87
N THR A 102 12.92 -1.42 -7.90
CA THR A 102 13.67 -1.66 -9.14
C THR A 102 13.11 -2.85 -9.92
N ALA A 103 12.85 -3.98 -9.24
CA ALA A 103 12.27 -5.17 -9.87
C ALA A 103 10.85 -4.93 -10.40
N ILE A 104 10.04 -4.14 -9.69
CA ILE A 104 8.69 -3.74 -10.14
C ILE A 104 8.77 -2.97 -11.46
N ILE A 105 9.70 -2.02 -11.57
CA ILE A 105 9.92 -1.25 -12.81
C ILE A 105 10.34 -2.17 -13.96
N GLN A 106 11.26 -3.10 -13.71
CA GLN A 106 11.71 -4.07 -14.71
C GLN A 106 10.58 -5.00 -15.19
N ASN A 107 9.71 -5.44 -14.26
CA ASN A 107 8.58 -6.28 -14.60
C ASN A 107 7.47 -5.51 -15.33
N TRP A 108 7.28 -4.23 -15.01
CA TRP A 108 6.34 -3.34 -15.70
C TRP A 108 7.01 -2.68 -16.90
N THR A 109 7.32 -3.49 -17.91
CA THR A 109 8.21 -3.16 -19.04
C THR A 109 7.87 -1.86 -19.79
N ILE A 110 6.61 -1.43 -19.81
CA ILE A 110 6.21 -0.16 -20.46
C ILE A 110 6.80 1.09 -19.77
N LEU A 111 7.20 0.98 -18.49
CA LEU A 111 7.84 2.07 -17.76
C LEU A 111 9.25 2.38 -18.29
N GLY A 112 9.86 1.48 -19.06
CA GLY A 112 11.18 1.69 -19.67
C GLY A 112 12.24 2.08 -18.64
N ASN A 113 12.83 3.27 -18.82
CA ASN A 113 13.90 3.79 -17.96
C ASN A 113 13.39 4.64 -16.79
N THR A 114 12.14 4.44 -16.35
CA THR A 114 11.60 5.15 -15.17
C THR A 114 12.48 4.87 -13.96
N SER A 115 12.85 5.92 -13.22
CA SER A 115 13.59 5.77 -11.96
C SER A 115 12.67 5.32 -10.82
N VAL A 116 13.23 4.82 -9.72
CA VAL A 116 12.46 4.54 -8.50
C VAL A 116 11.68 5.77 -8.04
N GLN A 117 12.31 6.94 -8.09
CA GLN A 117 11.63 8.19 -7.75
C GLN A 117 10.48 8.51 -8.71
N GLY A 118 10.67 8.29 -10.00
CA GLY A 118 9.61 8.46 -11.00
C GLY A 118 8.43 7.52 -10.75
N LEU A 119 8.68 6.27 -10.36
CA LEU A 119 7.64 5.32 -9.95
C LEU A 119 6.87 5.83 -8.72
N ARG A 120 7.59 6.28 -7.68
CA ARG A 120 6.99 6.81 -6.45
C ARG A 120 6.04 7.97 -6.75
N GLU A 121 6.54 9.01 -7.41
CA GLU A 121 5.79 10.25 -7.67
C GLU A 121 4.63 10.04 -8.66
N SER A 122 4.83 9.20 -9.68
CA SER A 122 3.83 9.00 -10.73
C SER A 122 2.72 8.06 -10.28
N PHE A 123 3.08 6.99 -9.56
CA PHE A 123 2.20 5.83 -9.37
C PHE A 123 1.96 5.44 -7.92
N LEU A 124 2.86 5.70 -6.96
CA LEU A 124 2.62 5.33 -5.56
C LEU A 124 1.96 6.48 -4.78
N GLN A 125 2.37 7.72 -5.05
CA GLN A 125 1.85 8.95 -4.46
C GLN A 125 0.59 9.40 -5.22
N ARG A 126 -0.51 8.69 -4.97
CA ARG A 126 -1.82 8.96 -5.56
C ARG A 126 -2.82 9.32 -4.47
N SER A 127 -3.55 10.40 -4.68
CA SER A 127 -4.73 10.70 -3.89
C SER A 127 -5.77 9.61 -4.07
N GLY A 128 -6.48 9.29 -3.00
CA GLY A 128 -7.58 8.36 -3.04
C GLY A 128 -8.45 8.45 -1.81
N ARG A 129 -9.54 7.68 -1.84
CA ARG A 129 -10.56 7.66 -0.80
C ARG A 129 -10.87 6.22 -0.43
N LEU A 130 -10.65 5.88 0.84
CA LEU A 130 -11.04 4.62 1.45
C LEU A 130 -12.42 4.76 2.07
N GLN A 131 -13.26 3.76 1.85
CA GLN A 131 -14.52 3.57 2.57
C GLN A 131 -14.65 2.12 2.98
N LEU A 132 -15.07 1.89 4.20
CA LEU A 132 -15.47 0.56 4.61
C LEU A 132 -16.96 0.40 4.28
N LYS A 133 -17.29 -0.55 3.39
CA LYS A 133 -18.66 -0.93 3.02
C LYS A 133 -18.91 -2.36 3.48
N GLU A 134 -19.87 -2.54 4.38
CA GLU A 134 -20.21 -3.85 4.94
C GLU A 134 -18.95 -4.59 5.46
N ASP A 135 -18.50 -5.63 4.75
CA ASP A 135 -17.36 -6.48 5.11
C ASP A 135 -16.09 -6.24 4.27
N SER A 136 -16.05 -5.18 3.48
CA SER A 136 -14.89 -4.89 2.62
C SER A 136 -14.52 -3.41 2.54
N TRP A 137 -13.23 -3.15 2.36
CA TRP A 137 -12.77 -1.80 2.07
C TRP A 137 -12.85 -1.53 0.58
N HIS A 138 -13.26 -0.31 0.21
CA HIS A 138 -13.28 0.19 -1.15
C HIS A 138 -12.34 1.37 -1.25
N LEU A 139 -11.30 1.23 -2.06
CA LEU A 139 -10.37 2.28 -2.40
C LEU A 139 -10.73 2.83 -3.78
N LYS A 140 -11.06 4.11 -3.86
CA LYS A 140 -11.15 4.84 -5.12
C LYS A 140 -9.93 5.71 -5.31
N VAL A 141 -9.19 5.51 -6.40
CA VAL A 141 -7.97 6.29 -6.71
C VAL A 141 -8.32 7.42 -7.67
N GLU A 142 -7.76 8.61 -7.44
CA GLU A 142 -7.97 9.74 -8.34
C GLU A 142 -7.26 9.49 -9.68
N PRO A 143 -7.96 9.57 -10.83
CA PRO A 143 -7.38 9.27 -12.12
C PRO A 143 -6.43 10.37 -12.59
N LYS A 144 -5.38 9.99 -13.31
CA LYS A 144 -4.50 10.88 -14.08
C LYS A 144 -4.27 10.32 -15.48
N GLY A 145 -3.87 11.19 -16.41
CA GLY A 145 -3.61 10.80 -17.80
C GLY A 145 -2.57 9.66 -17.95
N ILE A 146 -1.58 9.62 -17.06
CA ILE A 146 -0.55 8.57 -17.04
C ILE A 146 -1.09 7.17 -16.72
N ASP A 147 -2.30 7.07 -16.15
CA ASP A 147 -2.90 5.81 -15.75
C ASP A 147 -3.19 4.87 -16.92
N VAL A 148 -3.07 5.35 -18.18
CA VAL A 148 -3.10 4.49 -19.39
C VAL A 148 -1.99 3.45 -19.40
N LEU A 149 -0.91 3.68 -18.66
CA LEU A 149 0.16 2.71 -18.52
C LEU A 149 -0.25 1.52 -17.64
N LEU A 150 -1.28 1.65 -16.79
CA LEU A 150 -1.79 0.57 -15.94
C LEU A 150 -2.38 -0.59 -16.75
N ASP A 151 -2.84 -0.33 -17.98
CA ASP A 151 -3.36 -1.35 -18.90
C ASP A 151 -2.28 -2.36 -19.36
N ARG A 152 -1.01 -2.07 -19.06
CA ARG A 152 0.15 -2.92 -19.36
C ARG A 152 0.76 -3.56 -18.12
N LEU A 153 0.11 -3.47 -16.96
CA LEU A 153 0.56 -4.20 -15.77
C LEU A 153 0.38 -5.71 -15.97
N PRO A 154 1.40 -6.53 -15.66
CA PRO A 154 1.29 -7.98 -15.81
C PRO A 154 0.59 -8.68 -14.63
N TRP A 155 0.08 -7.91 -13.65
CA TRP A 155 -0.65 -8.43 -12.49
C TRP A 155 -1.92 -7.61 -12.23
N SER A 156 -2.85 -8.22 -11.49
CA SER A 156 -4.05 -7.55 -11.00
C SER A 156 -3.82 -6.90 -9.63
N PHE A 157 -4.49 -5.78 -9.40
CA PHE A 157 -4.53 -5.06 -8.13
C PHE A 157 -5.98 -4.69 -7.73
N ALA A 158 -6.99 -5.17 -8.47
CA ALA A 158 -8.40 -4.81 -8.28
C ALA A 158 -9.01 -5.38 -6.99
N LEU A 159 -8.49 -6.50 -6.50
CA LEU A 159 -8.91 -7.13 -5.24
C LEU A 159 -7.68 -7.56 -4.45
N ILE A 160 -7.46 -6.95 -3.29
CA ILE A 160 -6.31 -7.22 -2.43
C ILE A 160 -6.78 -7.91 -1.16
N LYS A 161 -6.20 -9.09 -0.90
CA LYS A 161 -6.44 -9.85 0.32
C LYS A 161 -5.21 -10.71 0.64
N HIS A 162 -4.37 -10.21 1.53
CA HIS A 162 -3.28 -11.01 2.09
C HIS A 162 -3.77 -11.90 3.25
N PRO A 163 -3.06 -13.00 3.57
CA PRO A 163 -3.50 -13.96 4.59
C PRO A 163 -3.66 -13.39 6.00
N TRP A 164 -2.94 -12.31 6.33
CA TRP A 164 -3.00 -11.62 7.63
C TRP A 164 -4.05 -10.51 7.69
N MET A 165 -4.67 -10.14 6.56
CA MET A 165 -5.67 -9.07 6.54
C MET A 165 -7.00 -9.57 7.11
N ALA A 166 -7.74 -8.72 7.83
CA ALA A 166 -9.08 -9.03 8.29
C ALA A 166 -10.13 -8.98 7.16
N ARG A 167 -10.10 -7.93 6.34
CA ARG A 167 -11.05 -7.66 5.24
C ARG A 167 -10.32 -7.46 3.91
N PRO A 168 -10.92 -7.80 2.76
CA PRO A 168 -10.35 -7.46 1.46
C PRO A 168 -10.45 -5.97 1.17
N ILE A 169 -9.65 -5.49 0.21
CA ILE A 169 -9.75 -4.16 -0.37
C ILE A 169 -10.11 -4.30 -1.85
N HIS A 170 -11.26 -3.77 -2.25
CA HIS A 170 -11.64 -3.56 -3.64
C HIS A 170 -11.05 -2.23 -4.11
N VAL A 171 -10.31 -2.26 -5.22
CA VAL A 171 -9.67 -1.08 -5.79
C VAL A 171 -10.40 -0.66 -7.06
N GLU A 172 -10.93 0.55 -7.06
CA GLU A 172 -11.44 1.27 -8.21
C GLU A 172 -10.38 2.27 -8.65
N TRP A 173 -9.64 1.91 -9.69
CA TRP A 173 -8.67 2.80 -10.34
C TRP A 173 -8.98 2.76 -11.82
N ARG A 174 -9.72 3.79 -12.25
CA ARG A 174 -10.51 3.91 -13.49
C ARG A 174 -11.96 3.49 -13.33
#